data_AF-A0A3M1MWK4-F1
#
_entry.id   AF-A0A3M1MWK4-F1
#
_cell.length_a   1.000
_cell.length_b   1.000
_cell.length_c   1.000
_cell.angle_alpha   90.00
_cell.angle_beta   90.00
_cell.angle_gamma   90.00
#
_symmetry.space_group_name_H-M   'P 1'
#
loop_
_entity.id
_entity.type
_entity.pdbx_description
1 polymer ?
#
loop_
_entity_poly.entity_id
_entity_poly.type
_entity_poly.pdbx_seq_one_letter_code
_entity_poly.pdbx_strand_id
1 'polypeptide(L)'
;EAEKTILQALTDPTEIVQLAAVKALGVLDTPRAREALAEAAHSPSDRVRAAVMQAIALSEAGRPVLEAGLADSSPWVRLYACRGLAVLAPHPQSIARLLDVARNDSALHVRLTAIEALGTLGGASVQEPLQTLLDDPAADVREAALRALLRSAAPVNVPHLWNRLHAHPVEERLQFMRTLQEVQTSNSVHVLTALAWQDEAFEVRNAALSALKDMPPSLVSEALVVLAERSPDEIQVLNACLEMGLAILPPLLARLSQSDPAFRQRAVKLLQAWAMQSEEARKALLALSHDADTGVRMAVVRTLSLLASDDALDCLQRMAHEDPALEVRSAANRALLRVER
;
A
#
# COMPACT_ATOMS: atom_id res chain seq x y z
N GLU A 1 -37.84 32.96 -3.74
CA GLU A 1 -37.58 33.89 -4.86
C GLU A 1 -36.26 33.57 -5.55
N ALA A 2 -35.14 33.48 -4.81
CA ALA A 2 -33.84 33.08 -5.35
C ALA A 2 -33.85 31.78 -6.19
N GLU A 3 -34.47 30.69 -5.70
CA GLU A 3 -34.58 29.43 -6.45
C GLU A 3 -35.30 29.60 -7.80
N LYS A 4 -36.37 30.41 -7.86
CA LYS A 4 -37.10 30.68 -9.11
C LYS A 4 -36.21 31.42 -10.12
N THR A 5 -35.43 32.39 -9.67
CA THR A 5 -34.48 33.11 -10.52
C THR A 5 -33.38 32.19 -11.03
N ILE A 6 -32.86 31.30 -10.19
CA ILE A 6 -31.85 30.32 -10.58
C ILE A 6 -32.40 29.34 -11.62
N LEU A 7 -33.64 28.86 -11.44
CA LEU A 7 -34.30 27.99 -12.42
C LEU A 7 -34.46 28.67 -13.78
N GLN A 8 -34.80 29.97 -13.81
CA GLN A 8 -34.88 30.74 -15.06
C GLN A 8 -33.51 30.89 -15.73
N ALA A 9 -32.43 30.95 -14.97
CA ALA A 9 -31.07 31.08 -15.49
C ALA A 9 -30.57 29.81 -16.21
N LEU A 10 -31.24 28.66 -16.08
CA LEU A 10 -30.91 27.45 -16.85
C LEU A 10 -31.17 27.58 -18.35
N THR A 11 -32.09 28.47 -18.76
CA THR A 11 -32.43 28.72 -20.17
C THR A 11 -31.81 30.01 -20.70
N ASP A 12 -30.92 30.65 -19.94
CA ASP A 12 -30.22 31.86 -20.38
C ASP A 12 -29.41 31.58 -21.65
N PRO A 13 -29.38 32.50 -22.65
CA PRO A 13 -28.60 32.29 -23.86
C PRO A 13 -27.09 32.18 -23.60
N THR A 14 -26.61 32.63 -22.45
CA THR A 14 -25.19 32.62 -22.07
C THR A 14 -24.85 31.35 -21.31
N GLU A 15 -24.00 30.49 -21.90
CA GLU A 15 -23.57 29.23 -21.29
C GLU A 15 -23.00 29.40 -19.86
N ILE A 16 -22.23 30.47 -19.61
CA ILE A 16 -21.66 30.75 -18.27
C ILE A 16 -22.77 30.94 -17.22
N VAL A 17 -23.88 31.58 -17.59
CA VAL A 17 -25.02 31.79 -16.69
C VAL A 17 -25.72 30.46 -16.42
N GLN A 18 -25.88 29.61 -17.44
CA GLN A 18 -26.42 28.26 -17.29
C GLN A 18 -25.56 27.40 -16.34
N LEU A 19 -24.23 27.44 -16.49
CA LEU A 19 -23.30 26.72 -15.62
C LEU A 19 -23.37 27.19 -14.17
N ALA A 20 -23.48 28.50 -13.94
CA ALA A 20 -23.67 29.06 -12.61
C ALA A 20 -25.00 28.62 -12.00
N ALA A 21 -26.06 28.55 -12.81
CA ALA A 21 -27.37 28.05 -12.39
C ALA A 21 -27.32 26.58 -11.99
N VAL A 22 -26.72 25.72 -12.82
CA VAL A 22 -26.52 24.29 -12.53
C VAL A 22 -25.78 24.09 -11.20
N LYS A 23 -24.68 24.82 -10.98
CA LYS A 23 -23.92 24.74 -9.74
C LYS A 23 -24.76 25.17 -8.53
N ALA A 24 -25.50 26.27 -8.64
CA ALA A 24 -26.35 26.77 -7.57
C ALA A 24 -27.49 25.80 -7.23
N LEU A 25 -28.13 25.20 -8.23
CA LEU A 25 -29.19 24.20 -8.03
C LEU A 25 -28.67 22.94 -7.37
N GLY A 26 -27.45 22.48 -7.71
CA GLY A 26 -26.82 21.34 -7.05
C GLY A 26 -26.67 21.55 -5.55
N VAL A 27 -26.29 22.77 -5.13
CA VAL A 27 -26.17 23.13 -3.71
C VAL A 27 -27.54 23.23 -3.02
N LEU A 28 -28.57 23.69 -3.72
CA LEU A 28 -29.92 23.81 -3.15
C LEU A 28 -30.56 22.44 -2.88
N ASP A 29 -30.34 21.46 -3.77
CA ASP A 29 -30.77 20.06 -3.66
C ASP A 29 -32.25 19.85 -3.29
N THR A 30 -33.11 20.79 -3.68
CA THR A 30 -34.57 20.69 -3.53
C THR A 30 -35.15 19.75 -4.59
N PRO A 31 -36.36 19.16 -4.40
CA PRO A 31 -37.01 18.35 -5.44
C PRO A 31 -37.13 19.07 -6.78
N ARG A 32 -37.47 20.36 -6.78
CA ARG A 32 -37.55 21.19 -7.99
C ARG A 32 -36.20 21.43 -8.64
N ALA A 33 -35.15 21.67 -7.83
CA ALA A 33 -33.79 21.80 -8.34
C ALA A 33 -33.32 20.50 -8.99
N ARG A 34 -33.63 19.34 -8.39
CA ARG A 34 -33.29 18.02 -8.96
C ARG A 34 -34.01 17.74 -10.27
N GLU A 35 -35.30 18.02 -10.35
CA GLU A 35 -36.07 17.91 -11.60
C GLU A 35 -35.46 18.79 -12.71
N ALA A 36 -35.18 20.05 -12.39
CA ALA A 36 -34.59 20.98 -13.35
C ALA A 36 -33.17 20.58 -13.78
N LEU A 37 -32.36 20.04 -12.87
CA LEU A 37 -31.05 19.48 -13.21
C LEU A 37 -31.17 18.23 -14.08
N ALA A 38 -32.15 17.36 -13.83
CA ALA A 38 -32.41 16.18 -14.67
C ALA A 38 -32.85 16.59 -16.08
N GLU A 39 -33.63 17.66 -16.23
CA GLU A 39 -33.94 18.25 -17.54
C GLU A 39 -32.68 18.83 -18.20
N ALA A 40 -31.88 19.61 -17.46
CA ALA A 40 -30.62 20.20 -17.95
C ALA A 40 -29.57 19.15 -18.35
N ALA A 41 -29.67 17.91 -17.86
CA ALA A 41 -28.86 16.78 -18.30
C ALA A 41 -29.04 16.45 -19.80
N HIS A 42 -30.06 16.99 -20.45
CA HIS A 42 -30.34 16.84 -21.88
C HIS A 42 -30.00 18.11 -22.69
N SER A 43 -29.28 19.06 -22.10
CA SER A 43 -28.86 20.29 -22.76
C SER A 43 -28.05 20.01 -24.05
N PRO A 44 -28.20 20.81 -25.12
CA PRO A 44 -27.35 20.69 -26.30
C PRO A 44 -25.87 20.98 -25.99
N SER A 45 -25.58 21.77 -24.95
CA SER A 45 -24.19 22.02 -24.50
C SER A 45 -23.68 20.86 -23.66
N ASP A 46 -22.59 20.24 -24.10
CA ASP A 46 -21.92 19.17 -23.35
C ASP A 46 -21.29 19.67 -22.05
N ARG A 47 -20.84 20.93 -22.01
CA ARG A 47 -20.37 21.59 -20.78
C ARG A 47 -21.47 21.68 -19.73
N VAL A 48 -22.69 22.02 -20.13
CA VAL A 48 -23.84 22.07 -19.22
C VAL A 48 -24.17 20.68 -18.72
N ARG A 49 -24.26 19.67 -19.62
CA ARG A 49 -24.48 18.27 -19.21
C ARG A 49 -23.41 17.76 -18.24
N ALA A 50 -22.14 18.10 -18.49
CA ALA A 50 -21.01 17.73 -17.63
C ALA A 50 -21.08 18.40 -16.25
N ALA A 51 -21.48 19.68 -16.20
CA ALA A 51 -21.70 20.39 -14.94
C ALA A 51 -22.86 19.78 -14.15
N VAL A 52 -23.92 19.32 -14.83
CA VAL A 52 -25.04 18.62 -14.18
C VAL A 52 -24.57 17.35 -13.50
N MET A 53 -23.72 16.54 -14.13
CA MET A 53 -23.19 15.32 -13.49
C MET A 53 -22.45 15.63 -12.18
N GLN A 54 -21.71 16.73 -12.11
CA GLN A 54 -21.06 17.15 -10.87
C GLN A 54 -22.06 17.65 -9.82
N ALA A 55 -23.05 18.44 -10.24
CA ALA A 55 -24.04 19.05 -9.35
C ALA A 55 -24.97 18.01 -8.71
N ILE A 56 -25.36 16.99 -9.48
CA ILE A 56 -26.30 15.95 -9.05
C ILE A 56 -25.64 14.89 -8.14
N ALA A 57 -24.31 14.78 -8.15
CA ALA A 57 -23.56 13.80 -7.36
C ALA A 57 -23.65 13.97 -5.82
N LEU A 58 -24.30 15.04 -5.35
CA LEU A 58 -24.49 15.32 -3.92
C LEU A 58 -25.64 14.52 -3.29
N SER A 59 -26.44 13.80 -4.09
CA SER A 59 -27.63 13.09 -3.63
C SER A 59 -27.85 11.76 -4.36
N GLU A 60 -28.32 10.76 -3.63
CA GLU A 60 -28.72 9.45 -4.18
C GLU A 60 -29.83 9.55 -5.23
N ALA A 61 -30.68 10.59 -5.14
CA ALA A 61 -31.71 10.87 -6.16
C ALA A 61 -31.10 11.12 -7.56
N GLY A 62 -29.82 11.48 -7.60
CA GLY A 62 -29.05 11.74 -8.80
C GLY A 62 -28.56 10.52 -9.56
N ARG A 63 -28.54 9.35 -8.90
CA ARG A 63 -27.97 8.12 -9.46
C ARG A 63 -28.49 7.78 -10.86
N PRO A 64 -29.80 7.84 -11.16
CA PRO A 64 -30.30 7.49 -12.51
C PRO A 64 -29.74 8.42 -13.60
N VAL A 65 -29.59 9.71 -13.30
CA VAL A 65 -29.05 10.71 -14.24
C VAL A 65 -27.57 10.47 -14.48
N LEU A 66 -26.81 10.18 -13.42
CA LEU A 66 -25.40 9.81 -13.52
C LEU A 66 -25.19 8.52 -14.31
N GLU A 67 -26.00 7.49 -14.04
CA GLU A 67 -25.94 6.23 -14.77
C GLU A 67 -26.27 6.40 -16.26
N ALA A 68 -27.17 7.32 -16.61
CA ALA A 68 -27.45 7.68 -18.01
C ALA A 68 -26.28 8.47 -18.64
N GLY A 69 -25.64 9.36 -17.88
CA GLY A 69 -24.49 10.14 -18.31
C GLY A 69 -23.27 9.30 -18.70
N LEU A 70 -23.15 8.05 -18.20
CA LEU A 70 -22.12 7.10 -18.62
C LEU A 70 -22.21 6.71 -20.10
N ALA A 71 -23.35 6.93 -20.77
CA ALA A 71 -23.53 6.65 -22.20
C ALA A 71 -23.55 7.93 -23.07
N ASP A 72 -23.18 9.09 -22.51
CA ASP A 72 -23.19 10.35 -23.26
C ASP A 72 -22.17 10.36 -24.40
N SER A 73 -22.53 11.03 -25.50
CA SER A 73 -21.65 11.27 -26.65
C SER A 73 -20.33 11.98 -26.29
N SER A 74 -20.35 12.89 -25.31
CA SER A 74 -19.19 13.66 -24.89
C SER A 74 -18.39 12.90 -23.82
N PRO A 75 -17.08 12.69 -24.00
CA PRO A 75 -16.24 12.00 -23.02
C PRO A 75 -16.17 12.76 -21.68
N TRP A 76 -16.34 14.08 -21.70
CA TRP A 76 -16.36 14.88 -20.47
C TRP A 76 -17.58 14.56 -19.60
N VAL A 77 -18.76 14.39 -20.21
CA VAL A 77 -19.98 14.02 -19.48
C VAL A 77 -19.82 12.63 -18.88
N ARG A 78 -19.32 11.65 -19.64
CA ARG A 78 -19.05 10.30 -19.14
C ARG A 78 -18.04 10.28 -17.99
N LEU A 79 -16.98 11.07 -18.09
CA LEU A 79 -15.98 11.24 -17.02
C LEU A 79 -16.61 11.77 -15.74
N TYR A 80 -17.39 12.84 -15.82
CA TYR A 80 -18.04 13.41 -14.63
C TYR A 80 -19.14 12.52 -14.08
N ALA A 81 -19.83 11.74 -14.92
CA ALA A 81 -20.74 10.71 -14.48
C ALA A 81 -20.01 9.62 -13.66
N CYS A 82 -18.83 9.17 -14.10
CA CYS A 82 -18.00 8.24 -13.33
C CYS A 82 -17.63 8.79 -11.95
N ARG A 83 -17.14 10.04 -11.90
CA ARG A 83 -16.80 10.72 -10.64
C ARG A 83 -18.01 10.91 -9.74
N GLY A 84 -19.15 11.27 -10.32
CA GLY A 84 -20.39 11.46 -9.57
C GLY A 84 -20.87 10.16 -8.94
N LEU A 85 -20.79 9.03 -9.65
CA LEU A 85 -21.12 7.73 -9.08
C LEU A 85 -20.16 7.29 -7.97
N ALA A 86 -18.88 7.69 -8.05
CA ALA A 86 -17.85 7.33 -7.07
C ALA A 86 -18.10 7.89 -5.66
N VAL A 87 -18.81 9.02 -5.55
CA VAL A 87 -19.12 9.67 -4.26
C VAL A 87 -20.46 9.25 -3.67
N LEU A 88 -21.27 8.50 -4.43
CA LEU A 88 -22.51 7.91 -3.94
C LEU A 88 -22.25 6.55 -3.29
N ALA A 89 -23.24 6.02 -2.59
CA ALA A 89 -23.14 4.67 -2.02
C ALA A 89 -22.90 3.62 -3.12
N PRO A 90 -22.15 2.54 -2.86
CA PRO A 90 -22.00 1.45 -3.84
C PRO A 90 -23.36 0.84 -4.21
N HIS A 91 -23.64 0.74 -5.52
CA HIS A 91 -24.86 0.10 -6.05
C HIS A 91 -24.49 -0.88 -7.17
N PRO A 92 -25.02 -2.12 -7.19
CA PRO A 92 -24.62 -3.15 -8.14
C PRO A 92 -24.74 -2.74 -9.60
N GLN A 93 -25.82 -2.03 -9.96
CA GLN A 93 -26.03 -1.55 -11.34
C GLN A 93 -24.99 -0.48 -11.73
N SER A 94 -24.69 0.46 -10.83
CA SER A 94 -23.70 1.51 -11.09
C SER A 94 -22.31 0.90 -11.24
N ILE A 95 -21.96 -0.08 -10.40
CA ILE A 95 -20.71 -0.85 -10.50
C ILE A 95 -20.63 -1.57 -11.84
N ALA A 96 -21.68 -2.28 -12.25
CA ALA A 96 -21.69 -3.00 -13.52
C ALA A 96 -21.49 -2.06 -14.72
N ARG A 97 -22.11 -0.87 -14.72
CA ARG A 97 -21.90 0.13 -15.77
C ARG A 97 -20.51 0.74 -15.74
N LEU A 98 -19.96 1.05 -14.57
CA LEU A 98 -18.58 1.54 -14.45
C LEU A 98 -17.56 0.50 -14.93
N LEU A 99 -17.81 -0.78 -14.70
CA LEU A 99 -16.97 -1.87 -15.22
C LEU A 99 -17.01 -1.96 -16.75
N ASP A 100 -18.18 -1.73 -17.36
CA ASP A 100 -18.30 -1.66 -18.81
C ASP A 100 -17.50 -0.47 -19.38
N VAL A 101 -17.63 0.71 -18.77
CA VAL A 101 -16.86 1.91 -19.14
C VAL A 101 -15.35 1.68 -18.99
N ALA A 102 -14.91 1.09 -17.88
CA ALA A 102 -13.50 0.80 -17.63
C ALA A 102 -12.88 -0.11 -18.71
N ARG A 103 -13.66 -1.07 -19.23
CA ARG A 103 -13.20 -2.03 -20.25
C ARG A 103 -13.29 -1.46 -21.66
N ASN A 104 -14.39 -0.78 -21.98
CA ASN A 104 -14.81 -0.61 -23.37
C ASN A 104 -14.86 0.85 -23.84
N ASP A 105 -14.69 1.85 -22.97
CA ASP A 105 -14.78 3.25 -23.40
C ASP A 105 -13.66 3.61 -24.39
N SER A 106 -14.04 4.29 -25.47
CA SER A 106 -13.09 4.75 -26.50
C SER A 106 -12.04 5.76 -26.00
N ALA A 107 -12.37 6.53 -24.95
CA ALA A 107 -11.50 7.56 -24.41
C ALA A 107 -10.74 7.03 -23.19
N LEU A 108 -9.41 6.90 -23.30
CA LEU A 108 -8.56 6.37 -22.24
C LEU A 108 -8.79 7.05 -20.88
N HIS A 109 -8.85 8.38 -20.84
CA HIS A 109 -9.09 9.12 -19.59
C HIS A 109 -10.44 8.81 -18.94
N VAL A 110 -11.47 8.45 -19.71
CA VAL A 110 -12.76 8.01 -19.18
C VAL A 110 -12.62 6.60 -18.57
N ARG A 111 -11.90 5.69 -19.25
CA ARG A 111 -11.58 4.36 -18.70
C ARG A 111 -10.87 4.47 -17.36
N LEU A 112 -9.81 5.29 -17.28
CA LEU A 112 -9.06 5.52 -16.04
C LEU A 112 -9.94 6.08 -14.93
N THR A 113 -10.81 7.05 -15.26
CA THR A 113 -11.74 7.63 -14.27
C THR A 113 -12.74 6.58 -13.76
N ALA A 114 -13.23 5.68 -14.62
CA ALA A 114 -14.12 4.60 -14.20
C ALA A 114 -13.41 3.62 -13.25
N ILE A 115 -12.15 3.31 -13.50
CA ILE A 115 -11.31 2.46 -12.63
C ILE A 115 -11.09 3.11 -11.27
N GLU A 116 -10.78 4.41 -11.24
CA GLU A 116 -10.65 5.19 -10.00
C GLU A 116 -11.96 5.21 -9.21
N ALA A 117 -13.09 5.38 -9.90
CA ALA A 117 -14.42 5.34 -9.31
C ALA A 117 -14.71 3.97 -8.67
N LEU A 118 -14.41 2.88 -9.37
CA LEU A 118 -14.54 1.52 -8.84
C LEU A 118 -13.65 1.28 -7.62
N GLY A 119 -12.41 1.78 -7.63
CA GLY A 119 -11.51 1.70 -6.48
C GLY A 119 -12.03 2.43 -5.24
N THR A 120 -12.68 3.58 -5.45
CA THR A 120 -13.28 4.40 -4.39
C THR A 120 -14.53 3.74 -3.81
N LEU A 121 -15.39 3.20 -4.67
CA LEU A 121 -16.58 2.45 -4.25
C LEU A 121 -16.18 1.18 -3.49
N GLY A 122 -15.10 0.52 -3.91
CA GLY A 122 -14.59 -0.68 -3.28
C GLY A 122 -15.61 -1.82 -3.22
N GLY A 123 -15.41 -2.73 -2.27
CA GLY A 123 -16.26 -3.89 -2.06
C GLY A 123 -15.81 -5.13 -2.82
N ALA A 124 -16.34 -6.30 -2.41
CA ALA A 124 -15.93 -7.58 -2.99
C ALA A 124 -16.29 -7.70 -4.49
N SER A 125 -17.36 -7.04 -4.92
CA SER A 125 -17.85 -7.09 -6.31
C SER A 125 -16.94 -6.40 -7.34
N VAL A 126 -16.03 -5.51 -6.91
CA VAL A 126 -15.08 -4.86 -7.82
C VAL A 126 -13.71 -5.52 -7.86
N GLN A 127 -13.38 -6.37 -6.88
CA GLN A 127 -12.03 -6.94 -6.72
C GLN A 127 -11.60 -7.77 -7.93
N GLU A 128 -12.37 -8.81 -8.27
CA GLU A 128 -12.04 -9.70 -9.39
C GLU A 128 -12.10 -8.98 -10.75
N PRO A 129 -13.11 -8.12 -11.01
CA PRO A 129 -13.12 -7.29 -12.22
C PRO A 129 -11.97 -6.28 -12.34
N LEU A 130 -11.49 -5.68 -11.25
CA LEU A 130 -10.32 -4.80 -11.29
C LEU A 130 -9.03 -5.61 -11.49
N GLN A 131 -8.95 -6.83 -10.94
CA GLN A 131 -7.82 -7.73 -11.18
C GLN A 131 -7.70 -8.13 -12.66
N THR A 132 -8.81 -8.28 -13.40
CA THR A 132 -8.74 -8.54 -14.85
C THR A 132 -8.23 -7.37 -15.67
N LEU A 133 -8.34 -6.14 -15.16
CA LEU A 133 -7.77 -4.97 -15.81
C LEU A 133 -6.25 -4.86 -15.61
N LEU A 134 -5.63 -5.70 -14.77
CA LEU A 134 -4.18 -5.84 -14.71
C LEU A 134 -3.62 -6.49 -15.98
N ASP A 135 -4.45 -7.17 -16.77
CA ASP A 135 -4.05 -7.80 -18.03
C ASP A 135 -4.41 -6.92 -19.27
N ASP A 136 -4.85 -5.68 -19.05
CA ASP A 136 -5.26 -4.78 -20.14
C ASP A 136 -4.09 -4.40 -21.06
N PRO A 137 -4.27 -4.26 -22.38
CA PRO A 137 -3.17 -3.85 -23.28
C PRO A 137 -2.60 -2.46 -22.96
N ALA A 138 -3.38 -1.55 -22.39
CA ALA A 138 -2.91 -0.21 -22.03
C ALA A 138 -2.23 -0.20 -20.65
N ALA A 139 -0.96 0.21 -20.59
CA ALA A 139 -0.21 0.28 -19.33
C ALA A 139 -0.88 1.18 -18.28
N ASP A 140 -1.42 2.33 -18.71
CA ASP A 140 -2.12 3.26 -17.81
C ASP A 140 -3.35 2.60 -17.15
N VAL A 141 -4.04 1.70 -17.86
CA VAL A 141 -5.20 0.97 -17.32
C VAL A 141 -4.76 -0.05 -16.27
N ARG A 142 -3.69 -0.80 -16.55
CA ARG A 142 -3.13 -1.75 -15.58
C ARG A 142 -2.66 -1.05 -14.31
N GLU A 143 -1.99 0.09 -14.46
CA GLU A 143 -1.53 0.90 -13.34
C GLU A 143 -2.71 1.45 -12.51
N ALA A 144 -3.73 2.00 -13.16
CA ALA A 144 -4.94 2.47 -12.50
C ALA A 144 -5.66 1.34 -11.76
N ALA A 145 -5.74 0.15 -12.36
CA ALA A 145 -6.36 -1.02 -11.76
C ALA A 145 -5.60 -1.48 -10.50
N LEU A 146 -4.27 -1.54 -10.57
CA LEU A 146 -3.43 -1.83 -9.42
C LEU A 146 -3.64 -0.79 -8.31
N ARG A 147 -3.59 0.50 -8.65
CA ARG A 147 -3.82 1.59 -7.69
C ARG A 147 -5.20 1.49 -7.03
N ALA A 148 -6.24 1.18 -7.80
CA ALA A 148 -7.60 0.99 -7.29
C ALA A 148 -7.70 -0.19 -6.31
N LEU A 149 -7.07 -1.34 -6.65
CA LEU A 149 -7.03 -2.52 -5.77
C LEU A 149 -6.31 -2.23 -4.45
N LEU A 150 -5.19 -1.52 -4.49
CA LEU A 150 -4.38 -1.22 -3.31
C LEU A 150 -5.03 -0.21 -2.36
N ARG A 151 -5.82 0.73 -2.90
CA ARG A 151 -6.56 1.74 -2.12
C ARG A 151 -7.88 1.23 -1.55
N SER A 152 -8.40 0.12 -2.06
CA SER A 152 -9.63 -0.48 -1.53
C SER A 152 -9.48 -0.81 -0.04
N ALA A 153 -10.50 -0.48 0.75
CA ALA A 153 -10.56 -0.81 2.17
C ALA A 153 -10.67 -2.32 2.43
N ALA A 154 -11.15 -3.09 1.45
CA ALA A 154 -11.17 -4.55 1.54
C ALA A 154 -9.74 -5.12 1.47
N PRO A 155 -9.39 -6.12 2.32
CA PRO A 155 -8.11 -6.81 2.22
C PRO A 155 -7.93 -7.40 0.83
N VAL A 156 -6.80 -7.11 0.21
CA VAL A 156 -6.47 -7.70 -1.09
C VAL A 156 -6.15 -9.18 -0.90
N ASN A 157 -6.63 -10.03 -1.82
CA ASN A 157 -6.17 -11.42 -1.92
C ASN A 157 -4.73 -11.42 -2.45
N VAL A 158 -3.76 -11.30 -1.54
CA VAL A 158 -2.34 -11.17 -1.86
C VAL A 158 -1.83 -12.32 -2.74
N PRO A 159 -2.14 -13.62 -2.46
CA PRO A 159 -1.74 -14.70 -3.35
C PRO A 159 -2.26 -14.54 -4.78
N HIS A 160 -3.52 -14.15 -4.94
CA HIS A 160 -4.08 -13.98 -6.28
C HIS A 160 -3.50 -12.77 -7.02
N LEU A 161 -3.37 -11.62 -6.34
CA LEU A 161 -2.76 -10.43 -6.93
C LEU A 161 -1.29 -10.69 -7.28
N TRP A 162 -0.56 -11.37 -6.40
CA TRP A 162 0.82 -11.80 -6.66
C TRP A 162 0.91 -12.66 -7.92
N ASN A 163 0.07 -13.70 -8.06
CA ASN A 163 0.09 -14.57 -9.25
C ASN A 163 -0.08 -13.78 -10.55
N ARG A 164 -0.97 -12.79 -10.57
CA ARG A 164 -1.15 -11.94 -11.77
C ARG A 164 0.05 -11.07 -12.02
N LEU A 165 0.50 -10.30 -11.02
CA LEU A 165 1.65 -9.41 -11.18
C LEU A 165 2.90 -10.20 -11.58
N HIS A 166 3.09 -11.40 -11.04
CA HIS A 166 4.22 -12.27 -11.36
C HIS A 166 4.17 -12.81 -12.80
N ALA A 167 2.99 -12.98 -13.39
CA ALA A 167 2.84 -13.44 -14.77
C ALA A 167 3.31 -12.41 -15.82
N HIS A 168 3.48 -11.13 -15.43
CA HIS A 168 4.01 -10.10 -16.30
C HIS A 168 5.53 -10.21 -16.47
N PRO A 169 6.09 -9.72 -17.60
CA PRO A 169 7.53 -9.64 -17.81
C PRO A 169 8.20 -8.75 -16.76
N VAL A 170 9.48 -9.00 -16.51
CA VAL A 170 10.29 -8.32 -15.46
C VAL A 170 10.18 -6.80 -15.54
N GLU A 171 10.26 -6.23 -16.75
CA GLU A 171 10.19 -4.79 -16.99
C GLU A 171 8.89 -4.17 -16.47
N GLU A 172 7.80 -4.91 -16.62
CA GLU A 172 6.48 -4.49 -16.18
C GLU A 172 6.30 -4.67 -14.67
N ARG A 173 6.82 -5.78 -14.10
CA ARG A 173 6.86 -5.95 -12.64
C ARG A 173 7.59 -4.80 -11.96
N LEU A 174 8.67 -4.31 -12.56
CA LEU A 174 9.41 -3.14 -12.09
C LEU A 174 8.60 -1.84 -12.19
N GLN A 175 7.76 -1.67 -13.22
CA GLN A 175 6.90 -0.49 -13.35
C GLN A 175 5.86 -0.42 -12.22
N PHE A 176 5.31 -1.57 -11.81
CA PHE A 176 4.36 -1.63 -10.69
C PHE A 176 4.95 -1.19 -9.34
N MET A 177 6.28 -1.22 -9.16
CA MET A 177 6.94 -0.84 -7.90
C MET A 177 6.60 0.59 -7.49
N ARG A 178 6.56 1.53 -8.45
CA ARG A 178 6.23 2.93 -8.17
C ARG A 178 4.81 3.04 -7.63
N THR A 179 3.84 2.39 -8.28
CA THR A 179 2.44 2.39 -7.85
C THR A 179 2.28 1.77 -6.46
N LEU A 180 2.98 0.67 -6.19
CA LEU A 180 2.97 0.01 -4.88
C LEU A 180 3.54 0.91 -3.78
N GLN A 181 4.64 1.60 -4.05
CA GLN A 181 5.25 2.56 -3.13
C GLN A 181 4.34 3.78 -2.89
N GLU A 182 3.82 4.39 -3.96
CA GLU A 182 3.00 5.62 -3.91
C GLU A 182 1.71 5.46 -3.11
N VAL A 183 1.08 4.29 -3.14
CA VAL A 183 -0.22 4.07 -2.49
C VAL A 183 -0.10 4.05 -0.96
N GLN A 184 1.05 3.67 -0.40
CA GLN A 184 1.31 3.68 1.05
C GLN A 184 0.22 3.01 1.92
N THR A 185 -0.26 1.83 1.51
CA THR A 185 -1.28 1.07 2.27
C THR A 185 -0.72 -0.26 2.79
N SER A 186 -1.39 -0.85 3.78
CA SER A 186 -1.06 -2.22 4.24
C SER A 186 -1.13 -3.24 3.09
N ASN A 187 -2.09 -3.06 2.17
CA ASN A 187 -2.18 -3.87 0.95
C ASN A 187 -0.91 -3.75 0.10
N SER A 188 -0.36 -2.55 -0.09
CA SER A 188 0.86 -2.40 -0.89
C SER A 188 2.10 -2.98 -0.19
N VAL A 189 2.19 -2.85 1.13
CA VAL A 189 3.23 -3.55 1.91
C VAL A 189 3.14 -5.06 1.77
N HIS A 190 1.96 -5.65 1.85
CA HIS A 190 1.82 -7.11 1.70
C HIS A 190 2.25 -7.59 0.30
N VAL A 191 1.90 -6.85 -0.75
CA VAL A 191 2.28 -7.21 -2.12
C VAL A 191 3.78 -7.02 -2.34
N LEU A 192 4.36 -5.91 -1.89
CA LEU A 192 5.80 -5.67 -1.95
C LEU A 192 6.57 -6.74 -1.15
N THR A 193 6.07 -7.14 0.00
CA THR A 193 6.66 -8.23 0.82
C THR A 193 6.64 -9.54 0.05
N ALA A 194 5.53 -9.87 -0.62
CA ALA A 194 5.44 -11.07 -1.44
C ALA A 194 6.43 -11.03 -2.60
N LEU A 195 6.59 -9.88 -3.27
CA LEU A 195 7.54 -9.71 -4.39
C LEU A 195 9.00 -9.75 -3.92
N ALA A 196 9.34 -9.08 -2.82
CA ALA A 196 10.67 -9.11 -2.23
C ALA A 196 11.11 -10.52 -1.79
N TRP A 197 10.15 -11.39 -1.45
CA TRP A 197 10.42 -12.77 -1.03
C TRP A 197 10.40 -13.77 -2.19
N GLN A 198 9.39 -13.69 -3.08
CA GLN A 198 9.02 -14.80 -3.96
C GLN A 198 9.36 -14.58 -5.44
N ASP A 199 9.72 -13.35 -5.85
CA ASP A 199 9.99 -13.12 -7.27
C ASP A 199 11.29 -13.82 -7.71
N GLU A 200 11.26 -14.47 -8.87
CA GLU A 200 12.41 -15.15 -9.45
C GLU A 200 13.55 -14.19 -9.80
N ALA A 201 13.22 -12.98 -10.22
CA ALA A 201 14.18 -11.98 -10.67
C ALA A 201 14.72 -11.18 -9.49
N PHE A 202 16.05 -11.18 -9.34
CA PHE A 202 16.74 -10.45 -8.26
C PHE A 202 16.49 -8.94 -8.34
N GLU A 203 16.38 -8.39 -9.54
CA GLU A 203 16.07 -6.99 -9.79
C GLU A 203 14.70 -6.61 -9.24
N VAL A 204 13.69 -7.48 -9.39
CA VAL A 204 12.34 -7.26 -8.86
C VAL A 204 12.35 -7.37 -7.34
N ARG A 205 13.02 -8.38 -6.77
CA ARG A 205 13.13 -8.53 -5.32
C ARG A 205 13.79 -7.31 -4.67
N ASN A 206 14.88 -6.82 -5.24
CA ASN A 206 15.56 -5.61 -4.76
C ASN A 206 14.73 -4.35 -4.94
N ALA A 207 14.04 -4.20 -6.07
CA ALA A 207 13.17 -3.05 -6.29
C ALA A 207 12.02 -3.03 -5.29
N ALA A 208 11.43 -4.19 -4.98
CA ALA A 208 10.39 -4.32 -3.97
C ALA A 208 10.91 -4.00 -2.56
N LEU A 209 12.11 -4.47 -2.21
CA LEU A 209 12.76 -4.12 -0.94
C LEU A 209 13.08 -2.62 -0.86
N SER A 210 13.57 -2.02 -1.94
CA SER A 210 13.81 -0.57 -2.00
C SER A 210 12.53 0.22 -1.82
N ALA A 211 11.45 -0.19 -2.51
CA ALA A 211 10.14 0.43 -2.35
C ALA A 211 9.64 0.34 -0.90
N LEU A 212 9.82 -0.80 -0.22
CA LEU A 212 9.49 -0.94 1.21
C LEU A 212 10.32 0.01 2.09
N LYS A 213 11.61 0.22 1.80
CA LYS A 213 12.46 1.15 2.56
C LYS A 213 12.00 2.59 2.46
N ASP A 214 11.45 2.99 1.31
CA ASP A 214 10.98 4.35 1.05
C ASP A 214 9.57 4.62 1.63
N MET A 215 8.96 3.62 2.28
CA MET A 215 7.66 3.76 2.95
C MET A 215 7.82 4.09 4.44
N PRO A 216 6.77 4.66 5.08
CA PRO A 216 6.82 5.00 6.50
C PRO A 216 7.16 3.78 7.39
N PRO A 217 8.11 3.90 8.35
CA PRO A 217 8.52 2.78 9.20
C PRO A 217 7.37 2.12 9.97
N SER A 218 6.35 2.90 10.34
CA SER A 218 5.14 2.41 11.02
C SER A 218 4.33 1.40 10.21
N LEU A 219 4.49 1.38 8.89
CA LEU A 219 3.77 0.50 7.99
C LEU A 219 4.59 -0.75 7.61
N VAL A 220 5.92 -0.64 7.53
CA VAL A 220 6.79 -1.68 6.95
C VAL A 220 7.65 -2.43 7.98
N SER A 221 7.76 -1.96 9.22
CA SER A 221 8.68 -2.55 10.20
C SER A 221 8.42 -4.04 10.43
N GLU A 222 7.16 -4.45 10.59
CA GLU A 222 6.79 -5.86 10.74
C GLU A 222 7.13 -6.68 9.47
N ALA A 223 6.84 -6.13 8.29
CA ALA A 223 7.13 -6.77 7.02
C ALA A 223 8.64 -7.02 6.80
N LEU A 224 9.49 -6.04 7.14
CA LEU A 224 10.94 -6.19 7.05
C LEU A 224 11.48 -7.28 8.00
N VAL A 225 10.91 -7.42 9.19
CA VAL A 225 11.28 -8.51 10.12
C VAL A 225 10.86 -9.87 9.55
N VAL A 226 9.66 -9.98 8.97
CA VAL A 226 9.21 -11.20 8.29
C VAL A 226 10.10 -11.55 7.10
N LEU A 227 10.50 -10.56 6.30
CA LEU A 227 11.46 -10.76 5.22
C LEU A 227 12.82 -11.19 5.75
N ALA A 228 13.31 -10.61 6.84
CA ALA A 228 14.61 -10.98 7.40
C ALA A 228 14.65 -12.43 7.90
N GLU A 229 13.49 -12.98 8.27
CA GLU A 229 13.35 -14.39 8.65
C GLU A 229 13.36 -15.33 7.44
N ARG A 230 12.65 -14.94 6.38
CA ARG A 230 12.36 -15.83 5.25
C ARG A 230 13.31 -15.64 4.08
N SER A 231 13.62 -14.40 3.69
CA SER A 231 14.23 -13.97 2.41
C SER A 231 15.47 -14.75 1.95
N PRO A 232 15.62 -15.07 0.64
CA PRO A 232 16.88 -15.61 0.13
C PRO A 232 17.99 -14.54 0.12
N ASP A 233 17.62 -13.27 0.03
CA ASP A 233 18.54 -12.12 -0.06
C ASP A 233 18.81 -11.54 1.34
N GLU A 234 19.30 -12.40 2.24
CA GLU A 234 19.41 -12.10 3.67
C GLU A 234 20.20 -10.81 3.96
N ILE A 235 21.28 -10.57 3.21
CA ILE A 235 22.17 -9.42 3.43
C ILE A 235 21.44 -8.12 3.12
N GLN A 236 20.73 -8.06 1.99
CA GLN A 236 19.99 -6.88 1.54
C GLN A 236 18.88 -6.55 2.53
N VAL A 237 18.14 -7.55 3.00
CA VAL A 237 17.06 -7.33 3.97
C VAL A 237 17.60 -6.90 5.32
N LEU A 238 18.71 -7.48 5.80
CA LEU A 238 19.34 -7.03 7.04
C LEU A 238 19.84 -5.59 6.94
N ASN A 239 20.42 -5.19 5.81
CA ASN A 239 20.81 -3.80 5.59
C ASN A 239 19.59 -2.86 5.59
N ALA A 240 18.48 -3.27 4.96
CA ALA A 240 17.22 -2.52 5.01
C ALA A 240 16.72 -2.33 6.46
N CYS A 241 16.77 -3.39 7.28
CA CYS A 241 16.44 -3.31 8.70
C CYS A 241 17.36 -2.34 9.46
N LEU A 242 18.68 -2.40 9.20
CA LEU A 242 19.66 -1.51 9.84
C LEU A 242 19.42 -0.04 9.49
N GLU A 243 19.15 0.26 8.23
CA GLU A 243 18.85 1.62 7.76
C GLU A 243 17.54 2.16 8.36
N MET A 244 16.53 1.31 8.53
CA MET A 244 15.27 1.66 9.18
C MET A 244 15.44 1.91 10.69
N GLY A 245 16.48 1.35 11.29
CA GLY A 245 16.89 1.63 12.67
C GLY A 245 15.93 1.09 13.73
N LEU A 246 15.81 1.84 14.84
CA LEU A 246 15.07 1.42 16.04
C LEU A 246 13.57 1.16 15.81
N ALA A 247 12.98 1.60 14.70
CA ALA A 247 11.60 1.28 14.34
C ALA A 247 11.37 -0.23 14.12
N ILE A 248 12.42 -0.98 13.80
CA ILE A 248 12.39 -2.44 13.64
C ILE A 248 12.40 -3.17 14.98
N LEU A 249 12.89 -2.51 16.05
CA LEU A 249 13.14 -3.18 17.32
C LEU A 249 11.86 -3.80 17.93
N PRO A 250 10.71 -3.11 18.04
CA PRO A 250 9.51 -3.73 18.61
C PRO A 250 9.03 -5.01 17.89
N PRO A 251 8.85 -5.03 16.55
CA PRO A 251 8.45 -6.25 15.85
C PRO A 251 9.54 -7.33 15.86
N LEU A 252 10.83 -6.95 15.89
CA LEU A 252 11.92 -7.91 16.03
C LEU A 252 11.82 -8.65 17.37
N LEU A 253 11.68 -7.92 18.48
CA LEU A 253 11.57 -8.49 19.81
C LEU A 253 10.35 -9.39 19.96
N ALA A 254 9.22 -9.02 19.36
CA ALA A 254 8.00 -9.82 19.39
C ALA A 254 8.16 -11.21 18.72
N ARG A 255 9.05 -11.32 17.72
CA ARG A 255 9.26 -12.56 16.96
C ARG A 255 10.44 -13.41 17.45
N LEU A 256 11.45 -12.79 18.08
CA LEU A 256 12.69 -13.46 18.50
C LEU A 256 12.46 -14.83 19.15
N SER A 257 11.55 -14.94 20.12
CA SER A 257 11.33 -16.17 20.87
C SER A 257 10.67 -17.31 20.08
N GLN A 258 9.98 -17.00 18.99
CA GLN A 258 9.21 -17.97 18.19
C GLN A 258 9.92 -18.37 16.89
N SER A 259 10.92 -17.59 16.48
CA SER A 259 11.67 -17.81 15.25
C SER A 259 12.74 -18.89 15.37
N ASP A 260 13.23 -19.38 14.22
CA ASP A 260 14.29 -20.38 14.17
C ASP A 260 15.66 -19.84 14.64
N PRO A 261 16.62 -20.74 14.98
CA PRO A 261 17.95 -20.32 15.42
C PRO A 261 18.72 -19.49 14.40
N ALA A 262 18.54 -19.73 13.10
CA ALA A 262 19.24 -18.98 12.06
C ALA A 262 18.78 -17.52 12.02
N PHE A 263 17.48 -17.26 12.19
CA PHE A 263 16.95 -15.92 12.34
C PHE A 263 17.44 -15.24 13.62
N ARG A 264 17.41 -15.95 14.77
CA ARG A 264 17.92 -15.38 16.03
C ARG A 264 19.41 -15.01 15.93
N GLN A 265 20.23 -15.84 15.25
CA GLN A 265 21.62 -15.51 14.95
C GLN A 265 21.76 -14.24 14.09
N ARG A 266 20.89 -14.05 13.09
CA ARG A 266 20.85 -12.84 12.26
C ARG A 266 20.43 -11.62 13.08
N ALA A 267 19.41 -11.77 13.94
CA ALA A 267 18.90 -10.72 14.81
C ALA A 267 19.95 -10.19 15.81
N VAL A 268 20.89 -11.02 16.26
CA VAL A 268 22.03 -10.59 17.09
C VAL A 268 22.79 -9.42 16.44
N LYS A 269 22.97 -9.41 15.11
CA LYS A 269 23.65 -8.31 14.39
C LYS A 269 22.86 -7.00 14.47
N LEU A 270 21.53 -7.09 14.30
CA LEU A 270 20.64 -5.93 14.39
C LEU A 270 20.66 -5.34 15.80
N LEU A 271 20.51 -6.21 16.81
CA LEU A 271 20.53 -5.81 18.22
C LEU A 271 21.88 -5.21 18.61
N GLN A 272 22.99 -5.76 18.14
CA GLN A 272 24.32 -5.21 18.38
C GLN A 272 24.47 -3.80 17.80
N ALA A 273 23.99 -3.56 16.59
CA ALA A 273 24.05 -2.23 15.97
C ALA A 273 23.29 -1.16 16.78
N TRP A 274 22.26 -1.58 17.53
CA TRP A 274 21.41 -0.69 18.30
C TRP A 274 21.67 -0.70 19.81
N ALA A 275 22.50 -1.59 20.33
CA ALA A 275 22.70 -1.80 21.77
C ALA A 275 23.26 -0.57 22.50
N MET A 276 24.00 0.29 21.81
CA MET A 276 24.51 1.56 22.36
C MET A 276 23.43 2.65 22.42
N GLN A 277 22.37 2.53 21.61
CA GLN A 277 21.33 3.56 21.44
C GLN A 277 20.02 3.18 22.15
N SER A 278 19.78 1.88 22.42
CA SER A 278 18.59 1.38 23.10
C SER A 278 18.96 0.35 24.17
N GLU A 279 18.49 0.60 25.39
CA GLU A 279 18.62 -0.32 26.51
C GLU A 279 17.84 -1.62 26.27
N GLU A 280 16.68 -1.53 25.60
CA GLU A 280 15.87 -2.68 25.21
C GLU A 280 16.63 -3.57 24.22
N ALA A 281 17.29 -2.99 23.21
CA ALA A 281 18.14 -3.73 22.28
C ALA A 281 19.31 -4.41 23.01
N ARG A 282 19.96 -3.69 23.93
CA ARG A 282 21.06 -4.24 24.75
C ARG A 282 20.58 -5.40 25.63
N LYS A 283 19.45 -5.25 26.33
CA LYS A 283 18.85 -6.30 27.17
C LYS A 283 18.49 -7.53 26.34
N ALA A 284 17.91 -7.34 25.16
CA ALA A 284 17.57 -8.45 24.27
C ALA A 284 18.82 -9.18 23.75
N LEU A 285 19.88 -8.44 23.39
CA LEU A 285 21.16 -9.03 23.00
C LEU A 285 21.77 -9.88 24.13
N LEU A 286 21.77 -9.37 25.36
CA LEU A 286 22.26 -10.10 26.53
C LEU A 286 21.38 -11.31 26.86
N ALA A 287 20.06 -11.22 26.66
CA ALA A 287 19.16 -12.36 26.88
C ALA A 287 19.50 -13.55 25.95
N LEU A 288 19.88 -13.28 24.69
CA LEU A 288 20.29 -14.30 23.74
C LEU A 288 21.59 -15.03 24.13
N SER A 289 22.33 -14.57 25.14
CA SER A 289 23.46 -15.34 25.71
C SER A 289 23.02 -16.65 26.36
N HIS A 290 21.73 -16.80 26.67
CA HIS A 290 21.14 -18.01 27.27
C HIS A 290 20.29 -18.79 26.25
N ASP A 291 20.43 -18.49 24.96
CA ASP A 291 19.67 -19.18 23.91
C ASP A 291 19.97 -20.69 23.90
N ALA A 292 18.95 -21.51 23.62
CA ALA A 292 19.11 -22.96 23.55
C ALA A 292 20.10 -23.38 22.45
N ASP A 293 20.16 -22.62 21.34
CA ASP A 293 21.03 -22.90 20.22
C ASP A 293 22.46 -22.38 20.44
N THR A 294 23.44 -23.28 20.29
CA THR A 294 24.86 -22.95 20.45
C THR A 294 25.33 -21.91 19.44
N GLY A 295 24.79 -21.92 18.22
CA GLY A 295 25.15 -20.96 17.18
C GLY A 295 24.68 -19.54 17.51
N VAL A 296 23.49 -19.38 18.10
CA VAL A 296 23.01 -18.08 18.62
C VAL A 296 23.94 -17.56 19.71
N ARG A 297 24.27 -18.39 20.71
CA ARG A 297 25.19 -17.99 21.78
C ARG A 297 26.58 -17.62 21.25
N MET A 298 27.08 -18.35 20.26
CA MET A 298 28.32 -18.00 19.55
C MET A 298 28.25 -16.64 18.83
N ALA A 299 27.11 -16.30 18.22
CA ALA A 299 26.91 -14.99 17.61
C ALA A 299 26.93 -13.86 18.66
N VAL A 300 26.34 -14.09 19.84
CA VAL A 300 26.37 -13.16 20.96
C VAL A 300 27.81 -12.93 21.43
N VAL A 301 28.61 -13.97 21.64
CA VAL A 301 30.02 -13.82 22.03
C VAL A 301 30.80 -12.92 21.06
N ARG A 302 30.62 -13.14 19.75
CA ARG A 302 31.31 -12.36 18.71
C ARG A 302 30.91 -10.88 18.76
N THR A 303 29.65 -10.59 19.06
CA THR A 303 29.11 -9.23 19.06
C THR A 303 29.38 -8.48 20.36
N LEU A 304 29.25 -9.12 21.53
CA LEU A 304 29.57 -8.51 22.82
C LEU A 304 31.03 -8.06 22.91
N SER A 305 31.94 -8.80 22.29
CA SER A 305 33.37 -8.42 22.21
C SER A 305 33.60 -7.06 21.55
N LEU A 306 32.67 -6.60 20.71
CA LEU A 306 32.74 -5.31 20.02
C LEU A 306 32.07 -4.17 20.80
N LEU A 307 31.15 -4.47 21.72
CA LEU A 307 30.45 -3.45 22.51
C LEU A 307 31.29 -2.94 23.68
N ALA A 308 32.07 -3.82 24.33
CA ALA A 308 32.97 -3.49 25.43
C ALA A 308 32.36 -2.69 26.59
N SER A 309 31.04 -2.78 26.80
CA SER A 309 30.36 -2.25 27.99
C SER A 309 30.50 -3.19 29.18
N ASP A 310 30.41 -2.68 30.41
CA ASP A 310 30.51 -3.49 31.64
C ASP A 310 29.56 -4.70 31.63
N ASP A 311 28.28 -4.49 31.33
CA ASP A 311 27.29 -5.58 31.23
C ASP A 311 27.66 -6.65 30.17
N ALA A 312 28.35 -6.24 29.11
CA ALA A 312 28.79 -7.14 28.03
C ALA A 312 30.00 -7.96 28.47
N LEU A 313 30.93 -7.36 29.22
CA LEU A 313 32.07 -8.05 29.81
C LEU A 313 31.62 -9.06 30.87
N ASP A 314 30.71 -8.66 31.77
CA ASP A 314 30.12 -9.54 32.78
C ASP A 314 29.39 -10.73 32.13
N CYS A 315 28.69 -10.48 31.02
CA CYS A 315 28.04 -11.53 30.24
C CYS A 315 29.08 -12.48 29.59
N LEU A 316 30.13 -11.94 28.96
CA LEU A 316 31.21 -12.74 28.39
C LEU A 316 31.93 -13.60 29.44
N GLN A 317 32.18 -13.06 30.64
CA GLN A 317 32.77 -13.80 31.75
C GLN A 317 31.89 -14.98 32.19
N ARG A 318 30.58 -14.75 32.36
CA ARG A 318 29.63 -15.83 32.66
C ARG A 318 29.62 -16.90 31.58
N MET A 319 29.53 -16.51 30.30
CA MET A 319 29.57 -17.46 29.19
C MET A 319 30.89 -18.24 29.14
N ALA A 320 32.02 -17.63 29.49
CA ALA A 320 33.32 -18.30 29.52
C ALA A 320 33.40 -19.41 30.59
N HIS A 321 32.69 -19.26 31.70
CA HIS A 321 32.71 -20.19 32.83
C HIS A 321 31.56 -21.21 32.79
N GLU A 322 30.36 -20.77 32.45
CA GLU A 322 29.11 -21.49 32.72
C GLU A 322 28.42 -22.05 31.46
N ASP A 323 28.80 -21.61 30.24
CA ASP A 323 28.09 -22.07 29.03
C ASP A 323 28.22 -23.59 28.86
N PRO A 324 27.15 -24.33 28.53
CA PRO A 324 27.22 -25.78 28.38
C PRO A 324 28.17 -26.22 27.24
N ALA A 325 28.29 -25.43 26.17
CA ALA A 325 29.11 -25.76 25.02
C ALA A 325 30.56 -25.29 25.22
N LEU A 326 31.52 -26.23 25.09
CA LEU A 326 32.95 -25.93 25.19
C LEU A 326 33.40 -24.88 24.16
N GLU A 327 32.82 -24.90 22.97
CA GLU A 327 33.13 -23.97 21.88
C GLU A 327 32.78 -22.53 22.25
N VAL A 328 31.63 -22.33 22.92
CA VAL A 328 31.18 -21.01 23.40
C VAL A 328 32.10 -20.53 24.51
N ARG A 329 32.40 -21.39 25.51
CA ARG A 329 33.36 -21.06 26.58
C ARG A 329 34.72 -20.63 26.02
N SER A 330 35.22 -21.37 25.04
CA SER A 330 36.51 -21.09 24.39
C SER A 330 36.48 -19.81 23.55
N ALA A 331 35.37 -19.52 22.89
CA ALA A 331 35.19 -18.27 22.16
C ALA A 331 35.09 -17.06 23.09
N ALA A 332 34.37 -17.18 24.21
CA ALA A 332 34.22 -16.13 25.20
C ALA A 332 35.56 -15.78 25.88
N ASN A 333 36.35 -16.78 26.27
CA ASN A 333 37.70 -16.56 26.78
C ASN A 333 38.61 -15.81 25.78
N ARG A 334 38.54 -16.18 24.49
CA ARG A 334 39.29 -15.46 23.44
C ARG A 334 38.79 -14.04 23.21
N ALA A 335 37.49 -13.80 23.38
CA ALA A 335 36.90 -12.46 23.29
C ALA A 335 37.38 -11.57 24.45
N LEU A 336 37.35 -12.06 25.69
CA LEU A 336 37.84 -11.32 26.87
C LEU A 336 39.30 -10.89 26.71
N LEU A 337 40.18 -11.81 26.29
CA LEU A 337 41.59 -11.52 26.03
C LEU A 337 41.82 -10.45 24.95
N ARG A 338 40.86 -10.22 24.05
CA ARG A 338 40.95 -9.17 23.01
C ARG A 338 40.50 -7.81 23.52
N VAL A 339 39.55 -7.76 24.46
CA VAL A 339 39.06 -6.50 25.03
C VAL A 339 40.02 -5.94 26.08
N GLU A 340 40.80 -6.80 26.74
CA GLU A 340 41.84 -6.42 27.70
C GLU A 340 43.14 -5.86 27.08
N ARG A 341 43.27 -5.88 25.74
CA ARG A 341 44.44 -5.36 25.00
C ARG A 341 44.12 -4.03 24.33
#